data_AF-A0A662DR47-F1
#
_entry.id   AF-A0A662DR47-F1
#
_cell.length_a   1.000
_cell.length_b   1.000
_cell.length_c   1.000
_cell.angle_alpha   90.00
_cell.angle_beta   90.00
_cell.angle_gamma   90.00
#
_symmetry.space_group_name_H-M   'P 1'
#
loop_
_entity.id
_entity.type
_entity.pdbx_description
1 polymer ?
#
loop_
_entity_poly.entity_id
_entity_poly.type
_entity_poly.pdbx_seq_one_letter_code
_entity_poly.pdbx_strand_id
1 'polypeptide(L)'
;ADLHTDPGANHAAIDAQIPHSLATPMQPTISSDGNTIYIPAFGSSRIGVFSRTELEDPAFETNYLPAIQSADYLTTSGGGPSGVALDEINNRLYVTTRFNNSVEVIDLNGALPPQIHALHNPESQKMIDGRPFLYDSVLTSGNGEASCSSCHIFGDFDSLAWNLGDPDNPISTNNQPQPDPVLEIADPTQPFHPMKGPMTTQTLRGLSTHGAMHWRGDRADGFFGTDPCTQPGYAESNSTNAPCDETPAFKNFIVAFEGLVGKNGTILDAEVHQFAEFMLEVQLPPSPVRALDDSLTPDEQAGSNKWFSCGPNTTECVQLDPLATDTVEDCDGCHSLDPLNGFFGTGGEQSFEAEPQHMKVPHNRNMYQKIGMFGVAGNQVRGTGFLHDGSVDTLKTFVSGGVFALNPQEEDDLEAFMLAFPTDIAPIVGQQVTIGPDNFNVADVNSRISLIDDQAGSSFESAVLGGAVTACDVIVKTVEGGVEKGYYSANGGTYTPDDNGPAVTEAVLRAKADPVGDAQTLTYTAVPPGSGLRMGIDRDEDALGNGVETNTGTFIDANDTGSNPALADTDGDGFDDGVEVAAGSDPNDAGSTPAGIPVPLLAPLSTLVLGGGLLVAMRQALRRRRSG
;
A
#
# COMPACT_ATOMS: atom_id res chain seq x y z
N ALA A 1 -20.44 -15.23 -19.37
CA ALA A 1 -19.35 -15.48 -20.33
C ALA A 1 -18.76 -16.83 -20.00
N ASP A 2 -18.30 -17.59 -20.99
CA ASP A 2 -17.57 -18.84 -20.73
C ASP A 2 -16.19 -18.49 -20.14
N LEU A 3 -15.74 -19.22 -19.12
CA LEU A 3 -14.36 -19.20 -18.65
C LEU A 3 -13.51 -20.14 -19.50
N HIS A 4 -12.20 -19.91 -19.58
CA HIS A 4 -11.30 -20.85 -20.26
C HIS A 4 -11.29 -22.25 -19.63
N THR A 5 -11.71 -22.36 -18.36
CA THR A 5 -11.86 -23.63 -17.65
C THR A 5 -13.16 -24.37 -18.00
N ASP A 6 -14.10 -23.74 -18.71
CA ASP A 6 -15.40 -24.35 -18.99
C ASP A 6 -15.29 -25.47 -20.04
N PRO A 7 -15.97 -26.62 -19.85
CA PRO A 7 -15.95 -27.70 -20.82
C PRO A 7 -16.43 -27.26 -22.21
N GLY A 8 -15.53 -27.31 -23.20
CA GLY A 8 -15.83 -26.92 -24.58
C GLY A 8 -15.73 -25.43 -24.86
N ALA A 9 -15.17 -24.64 -23.94
CA ALA A 9 -14.91 -23.22 -24.13
C ALA A 9 -14.18 -22.94 -25.46
N ASN A 10 -14.60 -21.89 -26.15
CA ASN A 10 -13.89 -21.40 -27.33
C ASN A 10 -12.84 -20.37 -26.89
N HIS A 11 -11.64 -20.85 -26.57
CA HIS A 11 -10.58 -20.02 -26.00
C HIS A 11 -10.26 -18.82 -26.90
N ALA A 12 -10.20 -19.03 -28.22
CA ALA A 12 -9.94 -17.96 -29.17
C ALA A 12 -11.04 -16.88 -29.18
N ALA A 13 -12.28 -17.24 -28.90
CA ALA A 13 -13.38 -16.27 -28.80
C ALA A 13 -13.34 -15.48 -27.48
N ILE A 14 -12.85 -16.09 -26.40
CA ILE A 14 -12.66 -15.40 -25.10
C ILE A 14 -11.46 -14.44 -25.22
N ASP A 15 -10.32 -14.91 -25.71
CA ASP A 15 -9.11 -14.10 -25.94
C ASP A 15 -9.40 -12.90 -26.86
N ALA A 16 -10.29 -13.08 -27.85
CA ALA A 16 -10.68 -12.01 -28.77
C ALA A 16 -11.46 -10.85 -28.10
N GLN A 17 -11.91 -10.99 -26.84
CA GLN A 17 -12.56 -9.90 -26.10
C GLN A 17 -11.57 -8.89 -25.50
N ILE A 18 -10.33 -9.31 -25.24
CA ILE A 18 -9.28 -8.51 -24.63
C ILE A 18 -9.11 -7.12 -25.27
N PRO A 19 -9.03 -6.94 -26.60
CA PRO A 19 -8.90 -5.61 -27.20
C PRO A 19 -10.12 -4.70 -27.00
N HIS A 20 -11.25 -5.25 -26.59
CA HIS A 20 -12.53 -4.55 -26.47
C HIS A 20 -12.88 -4.17 -25.02
N SER A 21 -12.05 -4.55 -24.04
CA SER A 21 -12.31 -4.35 -22.62
C SER A 21 -11.77 -3.03 -22.07
N LEU A 22 -12.51 -2.47 -21.12
CA LEU A 22 -12.15 -1.30 -20.31
C LEU A 22 -12.19 -1.67 -18.83
N ALA A 23 -11.09 -2.24 -18.32
CA ALA A 23 -10.99 -2.67 -16.94
C ALA A 23 -10.61 -1.52 -16.01
N THR A 24 -11.26 -1.45 -14.84
CA THR A 24 -11.02 -0.45 -13.79
C THR A 24 -11.08 0.99 -14.34
N PRO A 25 -12.26 1.44 -14.83
CA PRO A 25 -12.43 2.80 -15.33
C PRO A 25 -12.19 3.83 -14.21
N MET A 26 -11.41 4.85 -14.52
CA MET A 26 -11.01 5.94 -13.63
C MET A 26 -11.75 7.24 -14.00
N GLN A 27 -11.43 8.34 -13.32
CA GLN A 27 -12.11 9.61 -13.51
C GLN A 27 -12.06 10.08 -15.00
N PRO A 28 -13.22 10.37 -15.62
CA PRO A 28 -13.26 10.80 -17.01
C PRO A 28 -12.88 12.28 -17.18
N THR A 29 -12.43 12.63 -18.38
CA THR A 29 -12.31 14.01 -18.86
C THR A 29 -13.29 14.25 -20.00
N ILE A 30 -13.95 15.41 -20.01
CA ILE A 30 -15.01 15.75 -20.97
C ILE A 30 -14.54 16.95 -21.80
N SER A 31 -14.79 16.93 -23.11
CA SER A 31 -14.55 18.08 -23.99
C SER A 31 -15.39 19.30 -23.58
N SER A 32 -14.90 20.49 -23.92
CA SER A 32 -15.51 21.78 -23.56
C SER A 32 -16.93 21.97 -24.10
N ASP A 33 -17.26 21.30 -25.20
CA ASP A 33 -18.60 21.26 -25.79
C ASP A 33 -19.53 20.20 -25.14
N GLY A 34 -18.99 19.36 -24.25
CA GLY A 34 -19.71 18.31 -23.56
C GLY A 34 -20.03 17.07 -24.40
N ASN A 35 -19.47 16.94 -25.62
CA ASN A 35 -19.85 15.89 -26.56
C ASN A 35 -18.95 14.66 -26.52
N THR A 36 -17.68 14.79 -26.13
CA THR A 36 -16.72 13.67 -26.12
C THR A 36 -16.23 13.42 -24.69
N ILE A 37 -16.17 12.14 -24.31
CA ILE A 37 -15.81 11.69 -22.97
C ILE A 37 -14.65 10.71 -23.10
N TYR A 38 -13.54 11.02 -22.43
CA TYR A 38 -12.34 10.20 -22.37
C TYR A 38 -12.27 9.52 -21.01
N ILE A 39 -12.32 8.19 -20.98
CA ILE A 39 -12.33 7.37 -19.76
C ILE A 39 -11.03 6.55 -19.70
N PRO A 40 -10.06 6.92 -18.85
CA PRO A 40 -8.91 6.06 -18.59
C PRO A 40 -9.36 4.75 -17.95
N ALA A 41 -8.97 3.61 -18.53
CA ALA A 41 -9.20 2.28 -18.01
C ALA A 41 -7.87 1.71 -17.49
N PHE A 42 -7.70 1.77 -16.16
CA PHE A 42 -6.43 1.49 -15.49
C PHE A 42 -5.95 0.06 -15.78
N GLY A 43 -6.85 -0.91 -15.68
CA GLY A 43 -6.49 -2.32 -15.79
C GLY A 43 -6.24 -2.79 -17.21
N SER A 44 -6.86 -2.18 -18.21
CA SER A 44 -6.73 -2.61 -19.61
C SER A 44 -5.78 -1.75 -20.45
N SER A 45 -5.11 -0.77 -19.84
CA SER A 45 -4.12 0.11 -20.48
C SER A 45 -4.67 0.85 -21.71
N ARG A 46 -5.90 1.37 -21.58
CA ARG A 46 -6.63 2.07 -22.65
C ARG A 46 -7.34 3.31 -22.15
N ILE A 47 -7.68 4.20 -23.08
CA ILE A 47 -8.64 5.28 -22.88
C ILE A 47 -9.87 4.95 -23.74
N GLY A 48 -11.01 4.71 -23.10
CA GLY A 48 -12.30 4.65 -23.79
C GLY A 48 -12.68 6.04 -24.28
N VAL A 49 -13.12 6.14 -25.53
CA VAL A 49 -13.58 7.40 -26.13
C VAL A 49 -15.04 7.23 -26.50
N PHE A 50 -15.90 8.04 -25.91
CA PHE A 50 -17.35 7.93 -26.07
C PHE A 50 -17.96 9.26 -26.47
N SER A 51 -19.03 9.20 -27.28
CA SER A 51 -19.90 10.35 -27.42
C SER A 51 -20.89 10.43 -26.26
N ARG A 52 -21.24 11.65 -25.84
CA ARG A 52 -22.30 11.87 -24.85
C ARG A 52 -23.62 11.21 -25.29
N THR A 53 -23.97 11.36 -26.56
CA THR A 53 -25.21 10.80 -27.12
C THR A 53 -25.26 9.29 -27.07
N GLU A 54 -24.10 8.63 -27.18
CA GLU A 54 -24.00 7.19 -27.03
C GLU A 54 -24.23 6.77 -25.58
N LEU A 55 -23.54 7.37 -24.61
CA LEU A 55 -23.71 7.03 -23.18
C LEU A 55 -25.11 7.38 -22.63
N GLU A 56 -25.75 8.41 -23.20
CA GLU A 56 -27.12 8.81 -22.82
C GLU A 56 -28.21 8.02 -23.57
N ASP A 57 -27.86 7.10 -24.47
CA ASP A 57 -28.84 6.27 -25.19
C ASP A 57 -29.60 5.37 -24.20
N PRO A 58 -30.94 5.52 -24.06
CA PRO A 58 -31.74 4.63 -23.21
C PRO A 58 -31.67 3.15 -23.61
N ALA A 59 -31.22 2.85 -24.82
CA ALA A 59 -30.97 1.51 -25.34
C ALA A 59 -29.47 1.16 -25.43
N PHE A 60 -28.59 1.87 -24.70
CA PHE A 60 -27.14 1.68 -24.70
C PHE A 60 -26.74 0.19 -24.61
N GLU A 61 -27.24 -0.55 -23.61
CA GLU A 61 -26.94 -1.97 -23.42
C GLU A 61 -27.23 -2.87 -24.64
N THR A 62 -28.20 -2.47 -25.48
CA THR A 62 -28.55 -3.21 -26.70
C THR A 62 -27.78 -2.70 -27.92
N ASN A 63 -27.47 -1.41 -27.97
CA ASN A 63 -26.88 -0.75 -29.13
C ASN A 63 -25.35 -0.71 -29.07
N TYR A 64 -24.78 -0.84 -27.88
CA TYR A 64 -23.34 -0.83 -27.63
C TYR A 64 -22.73 -2.19 -28.00
N LEU A 65 -21.79 -2.19 -28.95
CA LEU A 65 -21.15 -3.40 -29.45
C LEU A 65 -19.63 -3.27 -29.27
N PRO A 66 -19.04 -3.73 -28.16
CA PRO A 66 -17.62 -3.50 -27.84
C PRO A 66 -16.64 -3.73 -29.00
N ALA A 67 -16.89 -4.74 -29.83
CA ALA A 67 -16.09 -5.07 -31.02
C ALA A 67 -16.07 -3.97 -32.12
N ILE A 68 -17.06 -3.09 -32.16
CA ILE A 68 -17.13 -1.93 -33.05
C ILE A 68 -16.60 -0.70 -32.33
N GLN A 69 -17.10 -0.42 -31.13
CA GLN A 69 -16.77 0.81 -30.38
C GLN A 69 -15.30 0.93 -29.97
N SER A 70 -14.65 -0.19 -29.68
CA SER A 70 -13.23 -0.19 -29.32
C SER A 70 -12.29 0.28 -30.45
N ALA A 71 -12.79 0.45 -31.67
CA ALA A 71 -12.03 1.10 -32.74
C ALA A 71 -11.66 2.56 -32.41
N ASP A 72 -12.42 3.21 -31.54
CA ASP A 72 -12.19 4.59 -31.10
C ASP A 72 -11.31 4.66 -29.84
N TYR A 73 -10.95 3.53 -29.23
CA TYR A 73 -10.13 3.52 -28.01
C TYR A 73 -8.69 3.93 -28.31
N LEU A 74 -8.10 4.66 -27.37
CA LEU A 74 -6.68 5.02 -27.43
C LEU A 74 -5.90 4.03 -26.56
N THR A 75 -4.80 3.49 -27.08
CA THR A 75 -3.90 2.62 -26.30
C THR A 75 -2.86 3.45 -25.58
N THR A 76 -2.54 3.07 -24.34
CA THR A 76 -1.43 3.65 -23.57
C THR A 76 -0.32 2.63 -23.45
N SER A 77 0.90 3.01 -23.79
CA SER A 77 2.07 2.12 -23.74
C SER A 77 2.69 2.02 -22.34
N GLY A 78 2.46 3.03 -21.49
CA GLY A 78 3.00 3.07 -20.13
C GLY A 78 2.24 2.26 -19.07
N GLY A 79 1.03 1.78 -19.41
CA GLY A 79 0.18 0.97 -18.53
C GLY A 79 -0.41 1.70 -17.33
N GLY A 80 -1.54 1.21 -16.81
CA GLY A 80 -2.20 1.82 -15.64
C GLY A 80 -2.58 3.30 -15.84
N PRO A 81 -3.28 3.70 -16.92
CA PRO A 81 -3.70 5.09 -17.09
C PRO A 81 -4.65 5.50 -15.97
N SER A 82 -4.33 6.58 -15.27
CA SER A 82 -5.02 6.97 -14.04
C SER A 82 -5.55 8.41 -14.03
N GLY A 83 -4.89 9.30 -14.75
CA GLY A 83 -5.23 10.72 -14.85
C GLY A 83 -5.13 11.19 -16.29
N VAL A 84 -6.08 12.02 -16.70
CA VAL A 84 -6.22 12.50 -18.07
C VAL A 84 -6.44 14.01 -18.05
N ALA A 85 -5.76 14.73 -18.93
CA ALA A 85 -6.00 16.15 -19.20
C ALA A 85 -6.09 16.40 -20.71
N LEU A 86 -7.13 17.11 -21.13
CA LEU A 86 -7.41 17.40 -22.53
C LEU A 86 -6.96 18.81 -22.90
N ASP A 87 -6.16 18.91 -23.96
CA ASP A 87 -5.77 20.16 -24.62
C ASP A 87 -6.39 20.19 -26.02
N GLU A 88 -7.57 20.79 -26.11
CA GLU A 88 -8.36 20.87 -27.34
C GLU A 88 -7.72 21.78 -28.39
N ILE A 89 -6.97 22.80 -27.96
CA ILE A 89 -6.35 23.78 -28.86
C ILE A 89 -5.26 23.09 -29.70
N ASN A 90 -4.48 22.21 -29.07
CA ASN A 90 -3.41 21.47 -29.72
C ASN A 90 -3.79 20.03 -30.08
N ASN A 91 -5.04 19.63 -29.80
CA ASN A 91 -5.59 18.31 -30.06
C ASN A 91 -4.79 17.17 -29.40
N ARG A 92 -4.47 17.36 -28.11
CA ARG A 92 -3.64 16.43 -27.33
C ARG A 92 -4.36 15.95 -26.08
N LEU A 93 -4.06 14.72 -25.71
CA LEU A 93 -4.42 14.12 -24.43
C LEU A 93 -3.14 13.84 -23.64
N TYR A 94 -3.04 14.37 -22.43
CA TYR A 94 -1.97 14.06 -21.49
C TYR A 94 -2.48 12.99 -20.52
N VAL A 95 -1.75 11.89 -20.42
CA VAL A 95 -2.17 10.72 -19.64
C VAL A 95 -1.08 10.33 -18.66
N THR A 96 -1.38 10.34 -17.37
CA THR A 96 -0.50 9.76 -16.36
C THR A 96 -0.65 8.24 -16.34
N THR A 97 0.44 7.54 -16.59
CA THR A 97 0.54 6.07 -16.58
C THR A 97 1.33 5.63 -15.34
N ARG A 98 0.79 4.65 -14.61
CA ARG A 98 1.30 4.27 -13.28
C ARG A 98 2.22 3.05 -13.29
N PHE A 99 2.22 2.22 -14.33
CA PHE A 99 3.11 1.05 -14.35
C PHE A 99 4.55 1.47 -14.66
N ASN A 100 4.75 2.34 -15.64
CA ASN A 100 6.06 2.92 -15.96
C ASN A 100 6.31 4.29 -15.31
N ASN A 101 5.36 4.82 -14.54
CA ASN A 101 5.40 6.14 -13.90
C ASN A 101 5.78 7.27 -14.88
N SER A 102 4.89 7.58 -15.83
CA SER A 102 5.17 8.57 -16.88
C SER A 102 3.96 9.43 -17.24
N VAL A 103 4.20 10.51 -17.99
CA VAL A 103 3.16 11.24 -18.73
C VAL A 103 3.27 10.90 -20.21
N GLU A 104 2.24 10.25 -20.75
CA GLU A 104 2.10 9.96 -22.18
C GLU A 104 1.27 11.07 -22.85
N VAL A 105 1.78 11.63 -23.94
CA VAL A 105 1.12 12.64 -24.75
C VAL A 105 0.61 11.99 -26.03
N ILE A 106 -0.71 11.89 -26.15
CA ILE A 106 -1.39 11.27 -27.28
C ILE A 106 -1.91 12.38 -28.19
N ASP A 107 -1.56 12.34 -29.48
CA ASP A 107 -2.15 13.18 -30.51
C ASP A 107 -3.49 12.57 -30.95
N LEU A 108 -4.58 13.31 -30.75
CA LEU A 108 -5.93 12.84 -31.05
C LEU A 108 -6.23 12.78 -32.56
N ASN A 109 -5.36 13.35 -33.41
CA ASN A 109 -5.45 13.19 -34.88
C ASN A 109 -4.73 11.93 -35.37
N GLY A 110 -3.96 11.25 -34.51
CA GLY A 110 -3.12 10.12 -34.87
C GLY A 110 -2.00 10.45 -35.86
N ALA A 111 -1.63 11.73 -36.00
CA ALA A 111 -0.59 12.18 -36.93
C ALA A 111 0.83 11.99 -36.33
N LEU A 112 0.94 11.87 -35.01
CA LEU A 112 2.19 11.68 -34.30
C LEU A 112 2.15 10.44 -33.39
N PRO A 113 3.27 9.72 -33.22
CA PRO A 113 3.37 8.67 -32.21
C PRO A 113 3.23 9.28 -30.81
N PRO A 114 2.72 8.53 -29.82
CA PRO A 114 2.71 8.97 -28.44
C PRO A 114 4.10 9.37 -27.95
N GLN A 115 4.18 10.49 -27.22
CA GLN A 115 5.42 10.91 -26.56
C GLN A 115 5.37 10.49 -25.10
N ILE A 116 6.43 9.85 -24.60
CA ILE A 116 6.50 9.39 -23.21
C ILE A 116 7.51 10.24 -22.47
N HIS A 117 7.06 10.87 -21.39
CA HIS A 117 7.89 11.63 -20.48
C HIS A 117 7.96 10.88 -19.14
N ALA A 118 9.06 10.17 -18.92
CA ALA A 118 9.30 9.47 -17.66
C ALA A 118 9.29 10.47 -16.49
N LEU A 119 8.65 10.08 -15.39
CA LEU A 119 8.74 10.77 -14.12
C LEU A 119 9.71 10.01 -13.23
N HIS A 120 10.39 10.72 -12.33
CA HIS A 120 11.22 10.09 -11.32
C HIS A 120 10.40 9.04 -10.54
N ASN A 121 10.87 7.80 -10.52
CA ASN A 121 10.23 6.70 -9.81
C ASN A 121 11.17 6.16 -8.73
N PRO A 122 10.91 6.48 -7.44
CA PRO A 122 11.76 6.04 -6.34
C PRO A 122 11.37 4.65 -5.81
N GLU A 123 10.49 3.93 -6.50
CA GLU A 123 10.05 2.60 -6.12
C GLU A 123 11.12 1.55 -6.47
N SER A 124 11.29 0.56 -5.59
CA SER A 124 12.18 -0.56 -5.89
C SER A 124 11.68 -1.39 -7.08
N GLN A 125 12.59 -2.08 -7.77
CA GLN A 125 12.25 -2.89 -8.95
C GLN A 125 11.15 -3.93 -8.67
N LYS A 126 11.14 -4.55 -7.47
CA LYS A 126 10.09 -5.51 -7.07
C LYS A 126 8.69 -4.88 -7.01
N MET A 127 8.58 -3.59 -6.65
CA MET A 127 7.29 -2.88 -6.68
C MET A 127 6.83 -2.62 -8.11
N ILE A 128 7.78 -2.28 -8.99
CA ILE A 128 7.51 -2.02 -10.40
C ILE A 128 7.08 -3.30 -11.11
N ASP A 129 7.82 -4.40 -10.90
CA ASP A 129 7.59 -5.68 -11.57
C ASP A 129 6.35 -6.41 -11.05
N GLY A 130 6.05 -6.33 -9.75
CA GLY A 130 4.92 -7.04 -9.15
C GLY A 130 3.57 -6.33 -9.28
N ARG A 131 3.56 -5.00 -9.39
CA ARG A 131 2.33 -4.18 -9.48
C ARG A 131 1.38 -4.62 -10.63
N PRO A 132 1.85 -4.89 -11.87
CA PRO A 132 0.97 -5.31 -12.95
C PRO A 132 0.11 -6.52 -12.61
N PHE A 133 0.57 -7.46 -11.78
CA PHE A 133 -0.23 -8.65 -11.44
C PHE A 133 -1.48 -8.35 -10.60
N LEU A 134 -1.50 -7.23 -9.86
CA LEU A 134 -2.72 -6.78 -9.19
C LEU A 134 -3.72 -6.16 -10.17
N TYR A 135 -3.22 -5.42 -11.16
CA TYR A 135 -4.02 -4.43 -11.89
C TYR A 135 -4.25 -4.74 -13.36
N ASP A 136 -3.27 -5.28 -14.07
CA ASP A 136 -3.29 -5.48 -15.52
C ASP A 136 -4.21 -6.66 -15.89
N SER A 137 -5.43 -6.32 -16.35
CA SER A 137 -6.42 -7.32 -16.74
C SER A 137 -6.06 -8.03 -18.04
N VAL A 138 -5.29 -7.39 -18.93
CA VAL A 138 -4.82 -7.99 -20.19
C VAL A 138 -3.81 -9.09 -19.89
N LEU A 139 -2.95 -8.87 -18.90
CA LEU A 139 -1.98 -9.87 -18.43
C LEU A 139 -2.65 -10.99 -17.63
N THR A 140 -3.60 -10.66 -16.76
CA THR A 140 -4.02 -11.55 -15.66
C THR A 140 -5.37 -12.22 -15.83
N SER A 141 -6.21 -11.82 -16.78
CA SER A 141 -7.54 -12.40 -16.99
C SER A 141 -7.72 -13.03 -18.37
N GLY A 142 -8.81 -13.79 -18.55
CA GLY A 142 -9.13 -14.42 -19.82
C GLY A 142 -9.64 -13.46 -20.89
N ASN A 143 -10.51 -12.51 -20.51
CA ASN A 143 -11.19 -11.61 -21.46
C ASN A 143 -10.75 -10.15 -21.33
N GLY A 144 -9.80 -9.84 -20.44
CA GLY A 144 -9.27 -8.49 -20.22
C GLY A 144 -10.19 -7.55 -19.44
N GLU A 145 -11.31 -8.02 -18.88
CA GLU A 145 -12.31 -7.16 -18.22
C GLU A 145 -12.04 -6.94 -16.73
N ALA A 146 -11.40 -7.91 -16.07
CA ALA A 146 -11.17 -7.91 -14.63
C ALA A 146 -9.70 -8.21 -14.30
N SER A 147 -9.27 -7.82 -13.12
CA SER A 147 -8.02 -8.26 -12.50
C SER A 147 -8.26 -8.50 -11.02
N CYS A 148 -7.23 -8.88 -10.26
CA CYS A 148 -7.36 -8.99 -8.81
C CYS A 148 -7.90 -7.69 -8.19
N SER A 149 -7.55 -6.55 -8.78
CA SER A 149 -8.03 -5.23 -8.37
C SER A 149 -9.54 -5.01 -8.53
N SER A 150 -10.26 -5.86 -9.28
CA SER A 150 -11.71 -5.75 -9.45
C SER A 150 -12.48 -6.09 -8.17
N CYS A 151 -12.00 -7.08 -7.41
CA CYS A 151 -12.53 -7.39 -6.07
C CYS A 151 -11.72 -6.65 -4.99
N HIS A 152 -10.40 -6.57 -5.17
CA HIS A 152 -9.51 -5.87 -4.26
C HIS A 152 -9.21 -4.46 -4.76
N ILE A 153 -10.22 -3.58 -4.74
CA ILE A 153 -10.16 -2.23 -5.31
C ILE A 153 -8.93 -1.47 -4.76
N PHE A 154 -7.93 -1.22 -5.62
CA PHE A 154 -6.63 -0.65 -5.24
C PHE A 154 -5.93 -1.38 -4.06
N GLY A 155 -6.03 -2.71 -4.05
CA GLY A 155 -5.50 -3.57 -3.00
C GLY A 155 -6.42 -3.68 -1.78
N ASP A 156 -7.56 -2.98 -1.75
CA ASP A 156 -8.50 -3.02 -0.64
C ASP A 156 -9.60 -4.07 -0.85
N PHE A 157 -10.88 -3.72 -0.66
CA PHE A 157 -12.02 -4.62 -0.81
C PHE A 157 -13.23 -3.94 -1.49
N ASP A 158 -14.04 -4.72 -2.20
CA ASP A 158 -15.23 -4.28 -2.94
C ASP A 158 -16.49 -4.12 -2.06
N SER A 159 -16.43 -4.57 -0.80
CA SER A 159 -17.55 -4.57 0.15
C SER A 159 -18.71 -5.48 -0.27
N LEU A 160 -18.39 -6.58 -0.95
CA LEU A 160 -19.32 -7.61 -1.36
C LEU A 160 -18.98 -8.94 -0.67
N ALA A 161 -20.00 -9.78 -0.53
CA ALA A 161 -19.86 -11.16 -0.09
C ALA A 161 -19.99 -12.11 -1.30
N TRP A 162 -19.05 -13.05 -1.40
CA TRP A 162 -18.94 -14.00 -2.51
C TRP A 162 -19.06 -15.42 -2.00
N ASN A 163 -19.80 -16.27 -2.71
CA ASN A 163 -19.74 -17.71 -2.46
C ASN A 163 -18.64 -18.31 -3.33
N LEU A 164 -17.48 -18.56 -2.74
CA LEU A 164 -16.29 -19.14 -3.40
C LEU A 164 -16.10 -20.63 -3.06
N GLY A 165 -17.19 -21.32 -2.71
CA GLY A 165 -17.21 -22.77 -2.50
C GLY A 165 -17.19 -23.52 -3.82
N ASP A 166 -16.40 -24.60 -3.86
CA ASP A 166 -16.30 -25.47 -5.03
C ASP A 166 -16.56 -26.92 -4.59
N PRO A 167 -17.73 -27.51 -4.90
CA PRO A 167 -18.07 -28.85 -4.44
C PRO A 167 -17.23 -29.96 -5.09
N ASP A 168 -16.49 -29.68 -6.17
CA ASP A 168 -15.68 -30.66 -6.88
C ASP A 168 -14.25 -30.77 -6.33
N ASN A 169 -13.83 -29.80 -5.51
CA ASN A 169 -12.51 -29.83 -4.86
C ASN A 169 -12.45 -30.84 -3.71
N PRO A 170 -11.27 -31.42 -3.43
CA PRO A 170 -11.08 -32.29 -2.27
C PRO A 170 -11.06 -31.49 -0.96
N ILE A 171 -11.33 -32.19 0.15
CA ILE A 171 -11.00 -31.70 1.50
C ILE A 171 -9.49 -31.50 1.57
N SER A 172 -9.05 -30.37 2.11
CA SER A 172 -7.63 -29.99 2.20
C SER A 172 -7.14 -29.93 3.65
N THR A 173 -5.85 -29.75 3.85
CA THR A 173 -5.22 -29.87 5.17
C THR A 173 -5.22 -28.55 5.91
N ASN A 174 -5.53 -28.59 7.21
CA ASN A 174 -5.40 -27.45 8.11
C ASN A 174 -4.35 -27.78 9.18
N ASN A 175 -3.23 -27.07 9.14
CA ASN A 175 -2.14 -27.21 10.13
C ASN A 175 -2.04 -26.00 11.06
N GLN A 176 -2.93 -25.00 10.94
CA GLN A 176 -2.88 -23.83 11.80
C GLN A 176 -3.17 -24.24 13.25
N PRO A 177 -2.37 -23.78 14.22
CA PRO A 177 -2.68 -24.01 15.62
C PRO A 177 -3.85 -23.13 16.08
N GLN A 178 -4.49 -23.56 17.16
CA GLN A 178 -5.43 -22.74 17.94
C GLN A 178 -4.66 -21.89 18.96
N PRO A 179 -5.17 -20.71 19.38
CA PRO A 179 -4.48 -19.79 20.28
C PRO A 179 -4.43 -20.25 21.74
N ASP A 180 -5.24 -21.23 22.15
CA ASP A 180 -5.18 -21.82 23.50
C ASP A 180 -5.22 -23.35 23.38
N PRO A 181 -4.29 -24.10 24.02
CA PRO A 181 -4.34 -25.56 24.10
C PRO A 181 -5.67 -26.15 24.61
N VAL A 182 -6.41 -25.42 25.45
CA VAL A 182 -7.75 -25.79 25.92
C VAL A 182 -8.75 -25.81 24.77
N LEU A 183 -8.68 -24.83 23.86
CA LEU A 183 -9.51 -24.79 22.66
C LEU A 183 -9.21 -25.99 21.77
N GLU A 184 -7.93 -26.31 21.53
CA GLU A 184 -7.55 -27.48 20.72
C GLU A 184 -8.03 -28.82 21.36
N ILE A 185 -8.10 -28.91 22.69
CA ILE A 185 -8.65 -30.10 23.37
C ILE A 185 -10.19 -30.14 23.26
N ALA A 186 -10.85 -28.99 23.33
CA ALA A 186 -12.30 -28.88 23.34
C ALA A 186 -12.92 -29.02 21.94
N ASP A 187 -12.30 -28.39 20.94
CA ASP A 187 -12.68 -28.38 19.53
C ASP A 187 -11.39 -28.48 18.67
N PRO A 188 -10.90 -29.70 18.40
CA PRO A 188 -9.62 -29.89 17.72
C PRO A 188 -9.66 -29.36 16.29
N THR A 189 -8.51 -28.92 15.79
CA THR A 189 -8.34 -28.41 14.44
C THR A 189 -8.99 -29.32 13.38
N GLN A 190 -9.88 -28.73 12.57
CA GLN A 190 -10.60 -29.44 11.51
C GLN A 190 -9.98 -29.21 10.12
N PRO A 191 -10.01 -30.22 9.22
CA PRO A 191 -9.57 -30.03 7.84
C PRO A 191 -10.49 -29.07 7.08
N PHE A 192 -9.98 -28.42 6.04
CA PHE A 192 -10.78 -27.48 5.26
C PHE A 192 -11.74 -28.20 4.32
N HIS A 193 -13.03 -27.94 4.48
CA HIS A 193 -14.04 -28.42 3.56
C HIS A 193 -14.14 -27.45 2.36
N PRO A 194 -14.28 -27.97 1.12
CA PRO A 194 -14.16 -27.15 -0.10
C PRO A 194 -15.37 -26.21 -0.32
N MET A 195 -16.50 -26.48 0.35
CA MET A 195 -17.63 -25.55 0.46
C MET A 195 -17.34 -24.49 1.52
N LYS A 196 -17.03 -23.28 1.05
CA LYS A 196 -16.61 -22.13 1.89
C LYS A 196 -17.77 -21.35 2.52
N GLY A 197 -18.91 -21.30 1.85
CA GLY A 197 -19.99 -20.37 2.19
C GLY A 197 -19.67 -18.93 1.73
N PRO A 198 -20.52 -17.95 2.10
CA PRO A 198 -20.29 -16.54 1.82
C PRO A 198 -19.05 -16.00 2.54
N MET A 199 -18.23 -15.29 1.80
CA MET A 199 -17.00 -14.66 2.28
C MET A 199 -16.91 -13.26 1.70
N THR A 200 -16.75 -12.25 2.56
CA THR A 200 -16.49 -10.88 2.15
C THR A 200 -15.06 -10.74 1.64
N THR A 201 -14.85 -9.84 0.69
CA THR A 201 -13.49 -9.55 0.23
C THR A 201 -12.68 -8.91 1.36
N GLN A 202 -11.47 -9.40 1.62
CA GLN A 202 -10.53 -8.79 2.57
C GLN A 202 -9.58 -7.83 1.86
N THR A 203 -9.03 -6.86 2.60
CA THR A 203 -7.92 -6.04 2.10
C THR A 203 -6.70 -6.93 1.82
N LEU A 204 -5.98 -6.64 0.73
CA LEU A 204 -4.64 -7.19 0.45
C LEU A 204 -3.53 -6.29 1.00
N ARG A 205 -3.86 -5.14 1.58
CA ARG A 205 -2.90 -4.24 2.24
C ARG A 205 -2.63 -4.71 3.67
N GLY A 206 -1.36 -4.69 4.07
CA GLY A 206 -0.91 -5.11 5.40
C GLY A 206 -0.84 -6.62 5.58
N LEU A 207 -0.61 -7.40 4.51
CA LEU A 207 -0.57 -8.86 4.61
C LEU A 207 0.72 -9.41 5.23
N SER A 208 1.78 -8.62 5.34
CA SER A 208 2.99 -9.04 6.06
C SER A 208 2.68 -9.43 7.50
N THR A 209 3.49 -10.34 8.06
CA THR A 209 3.58 -10.75 9.48
C THR A 209 2.43 -11.60 10.05
N HIS A 210 1.37 -11.89 9.29
CA HIS A 210 0.18 -12.58 9.80
C HIS A 210 0.05 -14.05 9.34
N GLY A 211 1.05 -14.61 8.69
CA GLY A 211 1.11 -16.01 8.25
C GLY A 211 0.05 -16.43 7.22
N ALA A 212 -0.76 -17.43 7.57
CA ALA A 212 -1.72 -18.05 6.65
C ALA A 212 -2.70 -17.03 6.04
N MET A 213 -3.15 -17.24 4.80
CA MET A 213 -4.00 -16.27 4.09
C MET A 213 -5.40 -16.79 3.82
N HIS A 214 -6.33 -15.85 3.55
CA HIS A 214 -7.79 -16.03 3.43
C HIS A 214 -8.49 -16.14 4.80
N TRP A 215 -9.83 -16.02 4.82
CA TRP A 215 -10.64 -16.01 6.07
C TRP A 215 -10.43 -17.23 6.96
N ARG A 216 -10.14 -18.39 6.38
CA ARG A 216 -9.88 -19.63 7.12
C ARG A 216 -8.39 -19.92 7.31
N GLY A 217 -7.51 -19.10 6.71
CA GLY A 217 -6.09 -19.45 6.56
C GLY A 217 -5.86 -20.64 5.61
N ASP A 218 -6.85 -21.01 4.79
CA ASP A 218 -6.82 -22.18 3.92
C ASP A 218 -5.82 -22.11 2.77
N ARG A 219 -5.09 -20.99 2.64
CA ARG A 219 -3.96 -20.88 1.71
C ARG A 219 -2.61 -21.26 2.31
N ALA A 220 -2.54 -21.62 3.60
CA ALA A 220 -1.41 -22.38 4.12
C ALA A 220 -1.24 -23.74 3.40
N ASP A 221 -2.30 -24.23 2.75
CA ASP A 221 -2.29 -25.41 1.88
C ASP A 221 -2.64 -25.03 0.43
N GLY A 222 -2.01 -25.67 -0.56
CA GLY A 222 -2.34 -25.39 -1.96
C GLY A 222 -1.33 -25.86 -3.00
N PHE A 223 -1.30 -25.14 -4.13
CA PHE A 223 -0.56 -25.50 -5.34
C PHE A 223 0.95 -25.71 -5.09
N PHE A 224 1.55 -24.92 -4.20
CA PHE A 224 2.97 -24.99 -3.85
C PHE A 224 3.26 -25.90 -2.65
N GLY A 225 2.23 -26.62 -2.16
CA GLY A 225 2.32 -27.53 -1.03
C GLY A 225 1.68 -26.95 0.24
N THR A 226 1.85 -27.71 1.32
CA THR A 226 1.29 -27.44 2.63
C THR A 226 2.36 -26.89 3.56
N ASP A 227 2.11 -25.73 4.15
CA ASP A 227 2.89 -25.19 5.25
C ASP A 227 2.63 -26.04 6.52
N PRO A 228 3.68 -26.54 7.19
CA PRO A 228 3.50 -27.27 8.44
C PRO A 228 3.11 -26.37 9.63
N CYS A 229 3.17 -25.04 9.49
CA CYS A 229 2.82 -24.04 10.50
C CYS A 229 3.54 -24.27 11.85
N THR A 230 4.84 -24.54 11.79
CA THR A 230 5.65 -24.96 12.95
C THR A 230 6.31 -23.82 13.70
N GLN A 231 6.15 -22.58 13.26
CA GLN A 231 6.65 -21.46 14.06
C GLN A 231 5.79 -21.35 15.31
N PRO A 232 6.39 -21.01 16.48
CA PRO A 232 5.61 -20.66 17.65
C PRO A 232 4.61 -19.56 17.28
N GLY A 233 3.32 -19.78 17.53
CA GLY A 233 2.30 -18.73 17.42
C GLY A 233 2.33 -17.80 18.63
N TYR A 234 1.57 -16.70 18.58
CA TYR A 234 1.35 -15.78 19.70
C TYR A 234 1.11 -16.53 21.02
N ALA A 235 0.23 -17.53 21.01
CA ALA A 235 -0.11 -18.41 22.15
C ALA A 235 1.10 -19.00 22.90
N GLU A 236 2.22 -19.20 22.21
CA GLU A 236 3.44 -19.68 22.85
C GLU A 236 4.19 -18.51 23.50
N SER A 237 4.36 -18.57 24.83
CA SER A 237 5.04 -17.53 25.62
C SER A 237 6.33 -17.01 24.96
N ASN A 238 6.34 -15.72 24.62
CA ASN A 238 7.42 -14.98 23.94
C ASN A 238 7.59 -15.27 22.44
N SER A 239 6.55 -15.74 21.74
CA SER A 239 6.60 -15.76 20.29
C SER A 239 6.63 -14.34 19.71
N THR A 240 7.31 -14.22 18.57
CA THR A 240 7.43 -13.00 17.77
C THR A 240 7.03 -13.26 16.31
N ASN A 241 6.40 -14.39 16.01
CA ASN A 241 6.09 -14.81 14.63
C ASN A 241 4.69 -15.42 14.56
N ALA A 242 4.04 -15.29 13.40
CA ALA A 242 2.85 -16.07 13.10
C ALA A 242 3.23 -17.55 12.88
N PRO A 243 2.32 -18.51 13.10
CA PRO A 243 2.65 -19.93 12.99
C PRO A 243 3.07 -20.39 11.59
N CYS A 244 2.43 -19.81 10.56
CA CYS A 244 2.62 -20.12 9.15
C CYS A 244 3.34 -18.98 8.41
N ASP A 245 3.86 -19.23 7.21
CA ASP A 245 4.59 -18.29 6.34
C ASP A 245 3.65 -17.63 5.32
N GLU A 246 3.72 -16.30 5.21
CA GLU A 246 2.89 -15.47 4.33
C GLU A 246 3.22 -15.69 2.85
N THR A 247 4.49 -15.93 2.52
CA THR A 247 4.94 -16.01 1.12
C THR A 247 4.35 -17.22 0.40
N PRO A 248 4.50 -18.47 0.88
CA PRO A 248 3.86 -19.62 0.25
C PRO A 248 2.33 -19.51 0.35
N ALA A 249 1.79 -18.93 1.43
CA ALA A 249 0.35 -18.73 1.55
C ALA A 249 -0.21 -17.78 0.48
N PHE A 250 0.45 -16.65 0.21
CA PHE A 250 0.05 -15.75 -0.88
C PHE A 250 0.19 -16.44 -2.23
N LYS A 251 1.31 -17.12 -2.48
CA LYS A 251 1.55 -17.82 -3.75
C LYS A 251 0.50 -18.92 -4.03
N ASN A 252 -0.04 -19.56 -2.99
CA ASN A 252 -1.10 -20.57 -3.14
C ASN A 252 -2.42 -20.02 -3.72
N PHE A 253 -2.58 -18.70 -3.84
CA PHE A 253 -3.67 -18.10 -4.63
C PHE A 253 -3.47 -18.19 -6.15
N ILE A 254 -2.35 -18.73 -6.66
CA ILE A 254 -2.08 -18.90 -8.10
C ILE A 254 -3.23 -19.58 -8.86
N VAL A 255 -4.02 -20.43 -8.19
CA VAL A 255 -5.19 -21.10 -8.78
C VAL A 255 -6.32 -20.12 -9.17
N ALA A 256 -6.35 -18.92 -8.59
CA ALA A 256 -7.36 -17.90 -8.88
C ALA A 256 -7.18 -17.25 -10.26
N PHE A 257 -5.98 -17.31 -10.86
CA PHE A 257 -5.77 -16.81 -12.22
C PHE A 257 -6.66 -17.56 -13.20
N GLU A 258 -6.64 -18.90 -13.16
CA GLU A 258 -7.52 -19.72 -14.01
C GLU A 258 -8.95 -19.76 -13.47
N GLY A 259 -9.12 -20.04 -12.17
CA GLY A 259 -10.42 -20.35 -11.58
C GLY A 259 -11.32 -19.17 -11.25
N LEU A 260 -10.78 -17.95 -11.16
CA LEU A 260 -11.56 -16.75 -10.78
C LEU A 260 -11.57 -15.68 -11.88
N VAL A 261 -10.39 -15.27 -12.36
CA VAL A 261 -10.29 -14.27 -13.45
C VAL A 261 -10.19 -14.91 -14.84
N GLY A 262 -10.34 -16.23 -14.92
CA GLY A 262 -10.55 -16.95 -16.17
C GLY A 262 -9.35 -16.98 -17.11
N LYS A 263 -8.13 -16.74 -16.63
CA LYS A 263 -6.92 -16.75 -17.47
C LYS A 263 -6.76 -18.08 -18.20
N ASN A 264 -6.38 -18.03 -19.47
CA ASN A 264 -6.07 -19.22 -20.27
C ASN A 264 -4.72 -19.83 -19.81
N GLY A 265 -4.79 -20.79 -18.90
CA GLY A 265 -3.63 -21.31 -18.17
C GLY A 265 -3.16 -20.36 -17.06
N THR A 266 -2.29 -20.86 -16.17
CA THR A 266 -1.77 -20.08 -15.05
C THR A 266 -0.47 -19.32 -15.38
N ILE A 267 -0.11 -18.39 -14.50
CA ILE A 267 1.17 -17.68 -14.52
C ILE A 267 2.32 -18.57 -14.00
N LEU A 268 3.56 -18.14 -14.21
CA LEU A 268 4.76 -18.84 -13.74
C LEU A 268 4.97 -18.66 -12.23
N ASP A 269 5.71 -19.59 -11.61
CA ASP A 269 6.12 -19.48 -10.19
C ASP A 269 6.88 -18.17 -9.90
N ALA A 270 7.75 -17.75 -10.82
CA ALA A 270 8.48 -16.48 -10.70
C ALA A 270 7.53 -15.26 -10.75
N GLU A 271 6.48 -15.32 -11.56
CA GLU A 271 5.50 -14.24 -11.72
C GLU A 271 4.62 -14.10 -10.48
N VAL A 272 4.12 -15.22 -9.92
CA VAL A 272 3.35 -15.15 -8.66
C VAL A 272 4.23 -14.75 -7.48
N HIS A 273 5.53 -15.07 -7.52
CA HIS A 273 6.48 -14.59 -6.52
C HIS A 273 6.69 -13.08 -6.60
N GLN A 274 6.82 -12.49 -7.80
CA GLN A 274 6.85 -11.03 -7.96
C GLN A 274 5.58 -10.38 -7.43
N PHE A 275 4.42 -11.00 -7.65
CA PHE A 275 3.16 -10.50 -7.10
C PHE A 275 3.14 -10.57 -5.56
N ALA A 276 3.66 -11.65 -4.97
CA ALA A 276 3.79 -11.78 -3.52
C ALA A 276 4.74 -10.72 -2.92
N GLU A 277 5.92 -10.51 -3.52
CA GLU A 277 6.86 -9.47 -3.09
C GLU A 277 6.25 -8.08 -3.15
N PHE A 278 5.41 -7.81 -4.17
CA PHE A 278 4.66 -6.56 -4.25
C PHE A 278 3.64 -6.43 -3.12
N MET A 279 2.71 -7.37 -2.98
CA MET A 279 1.60 -7.20 -2.02
C MET A 279 2.03 -7.28 -0.56
N LEU A 280 3.09 -8.02 -0.23
CA LEU A 280 3.60 -8.09 1.13
C LEU A 280 4.29 -6.78 1.58
N GLU A 281 4.63 -5.88 0.67
CA GLU A 281 5.18 -4.55 0.98
C GLU A 281 4.10 -3.46 1.05
N VAL A 282 2.89 -3.71 0.54
CA VAL A 282 1.82 -2.72 0.56
C VAL A 282 1.19 -2.69 1.95
N GLN A 283 1.34 -1.56 2.66
CA GLN A 283 0.79 -1.37 4.01
C GLN A 283 -0.54 -0.60 4.01
N LEU A 284 -1.29 -0.74 5.11
CA LEU A 284 -2.47 0.08 5.37
C LEU A 284 -2.06 1.54 5.71
N PRO A 285 -2.88 2.54 5.35
CA PRO A 285 -2.65 3.91 5.81
C PRO A 285 -2.88 4.01 7.33
N PRO A 286 -2.46 5.12 7.96
CA PRO A 286 -2.79 5.38 9.36
C PRO A 286 -4.30 5.33 9.63
N SER A 287 -4.68 4.85 10.81
CA SER A 287 -6.08 4.89 11.26
C SER A 287 -6.59 6.33 11.29
N PRO A 288 -7.65 6.67 10.52
CA PRO A 288 -8.17 8.05 10.48
C PRO A 288 -9.04 8.38 11.70
N VAL A 289 -9.37 7.40 12.54
CA VAL A 289 -10.16 7.58 13.76
C VAL A 289 -9.25 7.98 14.92
N ARG A 290 -8.03 7.44 14.98
CA ARG A 290 -7.05 7.71 16.03
C ARG A 290 -6.61 9.18 15.99
N ALA A 291 -6.40 9.79 17.15
CA ALA A 291 -5.92 11.16 17.23
C ALA A 291 -4.54 11.29 16.59
N LEU A 292 -4.26 12.46 15.98
CA LEU A 292 -3.01 12.69 15.24
C LEU A 292 -1.76 12.72 16.14
N ASP A 293 -1.93 12.88 17.45
CA ASP A 293 -0.88 12.74 18.45
C ASP A 293 -0.77 11.32 19.04
N ASP A 294 -1.47 10.36 18.44
CA ASP A 294 -1.63 8.97 18.84
C ASP A 294 -2.31 8.73 20.20
N SER A 295 -2.86 9.79 20.82
CA SER A 295 -3.61 9.67 22.06
C SER A 295 -4.97 8.97 21.86
N LEU A 296 -5.45 8.31 22.91
CA LEU A 296 -6.79 7.74 22.96
C LEU A 296 -7.75 8.70 23.68
N THR A 297 -8.97 8.82 23.15
CA THR A 297 -10.09 9.42 23.88
C THR A 297 -10.44 8.61 25.14
N PRO A 298 -11.20 9.16 26.10
CA PRO A 298 -11.57 8.42 27.30
C PRO A 298 -12.25 7.07 27.03
N ASP A 299 -13.13 7.01 26.03
CA ASP A 299 -13.88 5.80 25.68
C ASP A 299 -12.97 4.78 24.97
N GLU A 300 -12.12 5.23 24.02
CA GLU A 300 -11.11 4.37 23.39
C GLU A 300 -10.09 3.82 24.41
N GLN A 301 -9.69 4.63 25.39
CA GLN A 301 -8.79 4.18 26.45
C GLN A 301 -9.47 3.16 27.37
N ALA A 302 -10.76 3.34 27.69
CA ALA A 302 -11.53 2.36 28.42
C ALA A 302 -11.67 1.04 27.64
N GLY A 303 -11.90 1.12 26.33
CA GLY A 303 -11.94 -0.02 25.42
C GLY A 303 -10.60 -0.75 25.34
N SER A 304 -9.49 0.00 25.23
CA SER A 304 -8.14 -0.57 25.29
C SER A 304 -7.87 -1.28 26.61
N ASN A 305 -8.28 -0.70 27.75
CA ASN A 305 -8.16 -1.38 29.04
C ASN A 305 -8.96 -2.67 29.11
N LYS A 306 -10.11 -2.74 28.42
CA LYS A 306 -10.93 -3.94 28.32
C LYS A 306 -10.36 -4.97 27.34
N TRP A 307 -9.68 -4.52 26.29
CA TRP A 307 -8.97 -5.37 25.34
C TRP A 307 -7.90 -6.23 26.03
N PHE A 308 -7.14 -5.60 26.95
CA PHE A 308 -6.05 -6.21 27.73
C PHE A 308 -6.48 -6.53 29.18
N SER A 309 -7.72 -6.96 29.39
CA SER A 309 -8.28 -7.08 30.74
C SER A 309 -7.61 -8.16 31.60
N CYS A 310 -6.95 -9.15 31.01
CA CYS A 310 -6.16 -10.15 31.75
C CYS A 310 -4.74 -9.66 32.10
N GLY A 311 -4.31 -8.55 31.52
CA GLY A 311 -3.10 -7.82 31.87
C GLY A 311 -2.29 -7.39 30.65
N PRO A 312 -1.58 -6.25 30.72
CA PRO A 312 -0.65 -5.90 29.64
C PRO A 312 0.49 -6.92 29.58
N ASN A 313 0.75 -7.46 28.39
CA ASN A 313 1.74 -8.53 28.12
C ASN A 313 1.36 -9.92 28.66
N THR A 314 0.09 -10.18 28.96
CA THR A 314 -0.38 -11.56 29.13
C THR A 314 -0.82 -12.09 27.78
N THR A 315 -0.11 -13.10 27.28
CA THR A 315 -0.44 -13.79 26.03
C THR A 315 -1.75 -14.57 26.12
N GLU A 316 -2.06 -15.09 27.32
CA GLU A 316 -3.27 -15.84 27.64
C GLU A 316 -3.76 -15.43 29.03
N CYS A 317 -5.06 -15.41 29.23
CA CYS A 317 -5.71 -15.33 30.52
C CYS A 317 -5.43 -16.59 31.35
N VAL A 318 -5.48 -16.47 32.67
CA VAL A 318 -5.49 -17.68 33.50
C VAL A 318 -6.82 -18.41 33.33
N GLN A 319 -6.81 -19.74 33.42
CA GLN A 319 -8.06 -20.51 33.30
C GLN A 319 -9.15 -20.01 34.26
N LEU A 320 -10.33 -19.71 33.70
CA LEU A 320 -11.48 -19.15 34.41
C LEU A 320 -11.20 -17.76 35.02
N ASP A 321 -10.36 -16.95 34.37
CA ASP A 321 -10.14 -15.57 34.78
C ASP A 321 -11.48 -14.79 34.76
N PRO A 322 -11.91 -14.20 35.89
CA PRO A 322 -13.11 -13.35 35.90
C PRO A 322 -12.98 -12.09 35.04
N LEU A 323 -11.79 -11.77 34.53
CA LEU A 323 -11.50 -10.64 33.65
C LEU A 323 -11.51 -11.01 32.17
N ALA A 324 -11.59 -12.29 31.79
CA ALA A 324 -11.74 -12.72 30.40
C ALA A 324 -12.98 -12.08 29.76
N THR A 325 -12.85 -11.64 28.51
CA THR A 325 -13.95 -10.99 27.77
C THR A 325 -14.89 -12.00 27.14
N ASP A 326 -14.45 -13.21 26.80
CA ASP A 326 -15.25 -14.25 26.13
C ASP A 326 -15.39 -15.56 26.93
N THR A 327 -15.18 -15.48 28.25
CA THR A 327 -15.13 -16.60 29.22
C THR A 327 -13.90 -17.51 29.15
N VAL A 328 -13.06 -17.38 28.12
CA VAL A 328 -11.78 -18.10 27.99
C VAL A 328 -10.61 -17.12 28.03
N GLU A 329 -10.63 -16.14 27.13
CA GLU A 329 -9.58 -15.15 26.91
C GLU A 329 -10.09 -13.70 27.01
N ASP A 330 -9.17 -12.73 27.04
CA ASP A 330 -9.47 -11.35 26.69
C ASP A 330 -9.33 -11.16 25.17
N CYS A 331 -9.54 -9.95 24.67
CA CYS A 331 -9.52 -9.75 23.22
C CYS A 331 -8.12 -10.02 22.64
N ASP A 332 -7.06 -9.68 23.38
CA ASP A 332 -5.67 -9.79 22.94
C ASP A 332 -5.20 -11.26 22.82
N GLY A 333 -5.75 -12.17 23.63
CA GLY A 333 -5.41 -13.60 23.58
C GLY A 333 -5.61 -14.24 22.20
N CYS A 334 -6.58 -13.78 21.41
CA CYS A 334 -6.74 -14.16 20.01
C CYS A 334 -6.30 -13.03 19.05
N HIS A 335 -6.73 -11.81 19.33
CA HIS A 335 -6.49 -10.65 18.48
C HIS A 335 -5.26 -9.86 18.95
N SER A 336 -4.09 -10.48 18.89
CA SER A 336 -2.84 -9.92 19.42
C SER A 336 -2.51 -8.52 18.88
N LEU A 337 -2.22 -7.58 19.79
CA LEU A 337 -1.70 -6.25 19.48
C LEU A 337 -0.27 -6.11 20.00
N ASP A 338 0.69 -6.34 19.12
CA ASP A 338 2.12 -6.20 19.37
C ASP A 338 2.81 -5.57 18.14
N PRO A 339 2.84 -4.22 18.09
CA PRO A 339 3.40 -3.48 16.95
C PRO A 339 4.90 -3.74 16.71
N LEU A 340 5.68 -4.09 17.75
CA LEU A 340 7.11 -4.40 17.60
C LEU A 340 7.34 -5.65 16.75
N ASN A 341 6.41 -6.60 16.81
CA ASN A 341 6.46 -7.85 16.04
C ASN A 341 5.46 -7.88 14.87
N GLY A 342 4.71 -6.80 14.63
CA GLY A 342 3.86 -6.63 13.46
C GLY A 342 2.44 -7.19 13.63
N PHE A 343 2.00 -7.44 14.87
CA PHE A 343 0.65 -7.95 15.15
C PHE A 343 -0.30 -6.79 15.44
N PHE A 344 -1.38 -6.72 14.65
CA PHE A 344 -2.38 -5.67 14.76
C PHE A 344 -3.78 -6.27 14.75
N GLY A 345 -4.06 -7.03 15.81
CA GLY A 345 -5.34 -7.67 16.06
C GLY A 345 -5.41 -9.11 15.58
N THR A 346 -4.29 -9.81 15.44
CA THR A 346 -4.20 -11.24 15.07
C THR A 346 -2.81 -11.76 15.42
N GLY A 347 -2.71 -12.99 15.94
CA GLY A 347 -1.45 -13.73 16.05
C GLY A 347 -1.18 -14.68 14.87
N GLY A 348 -2.13 -14.82 13.94
CA GLY A 348 -2.05 -15.71 12.78
C GLY A 348 -2.59 -17.13 13.02
N GLU A 349 -3.07 -17.42 14.23
CA GLU A 349 -3.78 -18.65 14.58
C GLU A 349 -5.22 -18.68 14.05
N GLN A 350 -5.86 -19.83 14.23
CA GLN A 350 -7.29 -20.00 13.99
C GLN A 350 -8.07 -20.16 15.29
N SER A 351 -9.34 -19.80 15.30
CA SER A 351 -10.25 -20.05 16.41
C SER A 351 -11.51 -20.78 15.94
N PHE A 352 -12.35 -21.17 16.90
CA PHE A 352 -13.67 -21.74 16.69
C PHE A 352 -14.74 -20.72 17.10
N GLU A 353 -15.51 -20.25 16.13
CA GLU A 353 -16.53 -19.21 16.33
C GLU A 353 -17.95 -19.77 16.38
N ALA A 354 -18.12 -21.05 16.74
CA ALA A 354 -19.39 -21.79 16.58
C ALA A 354 -19.91 -21.81 15.13
N GLU A 355 -19.01 -21.57 14.17
CA GLU A 355 -19.25 -21.63 12.74
C GLU A 355 -18.99 -23.05 12.20
N PRO A 356 -19.50 -23.40 11.00
CA PRO A 356 -19.30 -24.73 10.41
C PRO A 356 -17.83 -25.13 10.16
N GLN A 357 -16.90 -24.17 10.18
CA GLN A 357 -15.45 -24.38 10.08
C GLN A 357 -14.73 -23.33 10.94
N HIS A 358 -13.53 -23.67 11.39
CA HIS A 358 -12.62 -22.74 12.06
C HIS A 358 -12.19 -21.62 11.11
N MET A 359 -12.03 -20.42 11.64
CA MET A 359 -11.55 -19.25 10.92
C MET A 359 -10.18 -18.85 11.42
N LYS A 360 -9.35 -18.29 10.53
CA LYS A 360 -8.14 -17.58 10.96
C LYS A 360 -8.59 -16.32 11.70
N VAL A 361 -7.99 -16.02 12.85
CA VAL A 361 -8.27 -14.79 13.58
C VAL A 361 -7.88 -13.59 12.70
N PRO A 362 -8.81 -12.71 12.31
CA PRO A 362 -8.53 -11.61 11.39
C PRO A 362 -7.91 -10.41 12.11
N HIS A 363 -7.03 -9.67 11.43
CA HIS A 363 -6.50 -8.40 11.92
C HIS A 363 -7.60 -7.34 12.11
N ASN A 364 -7.37 -6.34 12.97
CA ASN A 364 -8.37 -5.31 13.29
C ASN A 364 -8.13 -3.92 12.66
N ARG A 365 -6.99 -3.72 11.98
CA ARG A 365 -6.57 -2.42 11.41
C ARG A 365 -7.59 -1.69 10.53
N ASN A 366 -8.45 -2.40 9.81
CA ASN A 366 -9.36 -1.81 8.83
C ASN A 366 -10.84 -1.83 9.22
N MET A 367 -11.17 -2.08 10.50
CA MET A 367 -12.57 -2.17 10.94
C MET A 367 -13.36 -0.88 10.64
N TYR A 368 -12.73 0.29 10.75
CA TYR A 368 -13.35 1.58 10.42
C TYR A 368 -13.85 1.65 8.97
N GLN A 369 -13.24 0.89 8.04
CA GLN A 369 -13.65 0.89 6.64
C GLN A 369 -14.93 0.09 6.40
N LYS A 370 -15.33 -0.80 7.33
CA LYS A 370 -16.49 -1.69 7.19
C LYS A 370 -17.81 -1.09 7.72
N ILE A 371 -17.77 0.12 8.28
CA ILE A 371 -18.98 0.84 8.71
C ILE A 371 -19.85 1.18 7.50
N GLY A 372 -21.17 1.05 7.65
CA GLY A 372 -22.15 1.55 6.68
C GLY A 372 -23.34 0.64 6.43
N MET A 373 -23.33 -0.57 6.99
CA MET A 373 -24.50 -1.43 7.15
C MET A 373 -25.18 -1.11 8.48
N PHE A 374 -26.51 -1.13 8.51
CA PHE A 374 -27.31 -0.93 9.71
C PHE A 374 -28.39 -2.02 9.77
N GLY A 375 -28.59 -2.69 10.89
CA GLY A 375 -29.55 -3.80 11.08
C GLY A 375 -31.03 -3.38 11.03
N VAL A 376 -31.35 -2.26 10.37
CA VAL A 376 -32.67 -1.65 10.29
C VAL A 376 -32.97 -1.19 8.86
N ALA A 377 -34.26 -1.15 8.50
CA ALA A 377 -34.69 -0.62 7.21
C ALA A 377 -34.35 0.87 7.10
N GLY A 378 -33.73 1.28 6.01
CA GLY A 378 -33.36 2.67 5.77
C GLY A 378 -32.26 2.81 4.73
N ASN A 379 -31.78 4.05 4.54
CA ASN A 379 -30.63 4.31 3.70
C ASN A 379 -29.38 3.77 4.38
N GLN A 380 -28.61 2.98 3.64
CA GLN A 380 -27.35 2.41 4.09
C GLN A 380 -26.29 2.67 3.03
N VAL A 381 -25.04 2.78 3.46
CA VAL A 381 -23.91 3.00 2.54
C VAL A 381 -23.37 1.66 2.05
N ARG A 382 -23.58 0.58 2.81
CA ARG A 382 -23.07 -0.77 2.51
C ARG A 382 -24.15 -1.83 2.70
N GLY A 383 -23.99 -2.96 2.00
CA GLY A 383 -24.84 -4.15 2.14
C GLY A 383 -24.26 -5.26 3.02
N THR A 384 -23.01 -5.12 3.46
CA THR A 384 -22.29 -6.04 4.34
C THR A 384 -21.56 -5.26 5.42
N GLY A 385 -21.45 -5.82 6.62
CA GLY A 385 -20.68 -5.25 7.73
C GLY A 385 -19.50 -6.14 8.14
N PHE A 386 -19.57 -6.67 9.35
CA PHE A 386 -18.54 -7.46 10.04
C PHE A 386 -18.82 -8.97 9.96
N LEU A 387 -17.89 -9.77 10.50
CA LEU A 387 -17.77 -11.22 10.31
C LEU A 387 -17.30 -11.60 8.89
N HIS A 388 -16.92 -12.87 8.70
CA HIS A 388 -16.45 -13.36 7.41
C HIS A 388 -17.50 -13.23 6.31
N ASP A 389 -18.78 -13.40 6.62
CA ASP A 389 -19.90 -13.35 5.68
C ASP A 389 -20.52 -11.95 5.54
N GLY A 390 -20.09 -10.98 6.37
CA GLY A 390 -20.58 -9.61 6.36
C GLY A 390 -21.97 -9.43 6.98
N SER A 391 -22.47 -10.40 7.76
CA SER A 391 -23.84 -10.41 8.28
C SER A 391 -24.08 -9.51 9.50
N VAL A 392 -23.03 -9.11 10.20
CA VAL A 392 -23.15 -8.30 11.43
C VAL A 392 -23.01 -6.82 11.10
N ASP A 393 -23.93 -5.98 11.56
CA ASP A 393 -24.03 -4.58 11.12
C ASP A 393 -23.01 -3.64 11.79
N THR A 394 -22.77 -3.81 13.09
CA THR A 394 -21.81 -2.99 13.85
C THR A 394 -20.89 -3.82 14.74
N LEU A 395 -19.76 -3.26 15.14
CA LEU A 395 -18.86 -3.91 16.10
C LEU A 395 -19.53 -4.03 17.46
N LYS A 396 -20.31 -3.04 17.88
CA LYS A 396 -21.14 -3.15 19.07
C LYS A 396 -22.05 -4.39 19.01
N THR A 397 -22.81 -4.58 17.93
CA THR A 397 -23.68 -5.75 17.77
C THR A 397 -22.88 -7.06 17.87
N PHE A 398 -21.67 -7.09 17.31
CA PHE A 398 -20.76 -8.24 17.44
C PHE A 398 -20.39 -8.50 18.91
N VAL A 399 -19.86 -7.50 19.62
CA VAL A 399 -19.39 -7.67 21.01
C VAL A 399 -20.52 -7.78 22.05
N SER A 400 -21.75 -7.39 21.71
CA SER A 400 -22.94 -7.71 22.53
C SER A 400 -23.38 -9.19 22.42
N GLY A 401 -22.67 -9.99 21.62
CA GLY A 401 -22.93 -11.42 21.44
C GLY A 401 -22.82 -12.21 22.75
N GLY A 402 -23.64 -13.25 22.91
CA GLY A 402 -23.75 -13.99 24.18
C GLY A 402 -22.51 -14.80 24.60
N VAL A 403 -21.47 -14.85 23.76
CA VAL A 403 -20.15 -15.40 24.09
C VAL A 403 -19.33 -14.41 24.93
N PHE A 404 -19.62 -13.11 24.81
CA PHE A 404 -18.90 -12.06 25.53
C PHE A 404 -19.53 -11.75 26.89
N ALA A 405 -18.70 -11.60 27.90
CA ALA A 405 -19.05 -11.21 29.27
C ALA A 405 -18.87 -9.70 29.48
N LEU A 406 -19.66 -8.91 28.76
CA LEU A 406 -19.57 -7.44 28.73
C LEU A 406 -20.86 -6.79 29.24
N ASN A 407 -20.73 -5.57 29.78
CA ASN A 407 -21.85 -4.67 30.01
C ASN A 407 -21.99 -3.63 28.88
N PRO A 408 -23.14 -2.95 28.74
CA PRO A 408 -23.38 -2.04 27.61
C PRO A 408 -22.36 -0.91 27.44
N GLN A 409 -21.74 -0.42 28.52
CA GLN A 409 -20.70 0.60 28.41
C GLN A 409 -19.39 0.00 27.91
N GLU A 410 -19.02 -1.20 28.37
CA GLU A 410 -17.83 -1.90 27.87
C GLU A 410 -17.96 -2.24 26.38
N GLU A 411 -19.18 -2.54 25.91
CA GLU A 411 -19.47 -2.76 24.48
C GLU A 411 -19.23 -1.48 23.65
N ASP A 412 -19.69 -0.32 24.13
CA ASP A 412 -19.46 0.98 23.49
C ASP A 412 -17.96 1.36 23.49
N ASP A 413 -17.29 1.14 24.62
CA ASP A 413 -15.87 1.45 24.79
C ASP A 413 -15.00 0.57 23.87
N LEU A 414 -15.30 -0.73 23.78
CA LEU A 414 -14.61 -1.65 22.87
C LEU A 414 -14.84 -1.30 21.40
N GLU A 415 -16.07 -0.96 21.01
CA GLU A 415 -16.34 -0.48 19.65
C GLU A 415 -15.50 0.76 19.33
N ALA A 416 -15.41 1.73 20.26
CA ALA A 416 -14.58 2.92 20.07
C ALA A 416 -13.10 2.55 19.84
N PHE A 417 -12.53 1.68 20.68
CA PHE A 417 -11.13 1.25 20.53
C PHE A 417 -10.88 0.46 19.23
N MET A 418 -11.77 -0.47 18.87
CA MET A 418 -11.66 -1.27 17.64
C MET A 418 -11.76 -0.42 16.36
N LEU A 419 -12.52 0.68 16.39
CA LEU A 419 -12.56 1.63 15.28
C LEU A 419 -11.30 2.50 15.22
N ALA A 420 -10.69 2.79 16.37
CA ALA A 420 -9.43 3.52 16.50
C ALA A 420 -8.18 2.61 16.45
N PHE A 421 -8.34 1.34 16.12
CA PHE A 421 -7.28 0.33 16.23
C PHE A 421 -5.98 0.79 15.52
N PRO A 422 -4.81 0.66 16.15
CA PRO A 422 -3.55 1.12 15.57
C PRO A 422 -3.22 0.39 14.27
N THR A 423 -2.34 1.02 13.49
CA THR A 423 -1.77 0.48 12.25
C THR A 423 -0.25 0.57 12.30
N ASP A 424 0.43 -0.05 11.34
CA ASP A 424 1.89 -0.02 11.18
C ASP A 424 2.49 1.38 10.96
N ILE A 425 1.66 2.37 10.69
CA ILE A 425 2.05 3.76 10.43
C ILE A 425 1.32 4.68 11.42
N ALA A 426 2.07 5.60 12.04
CA ALA A 426 1.52 6.53 13.03
C ALA A 426 0.46 7.49 12.43
N PRO A 427 -0.58 7.89 13.19
CA PRO A 427 -1.67 8.76 12.71
C PRO A 427 -1.21 10.07 12.07
N ILE A 428 -0.10 10.65 12.54
CA ILE A 428 0.43 11.92 12.02
C ILE A 428 0.94 11.80 10.57
N VAL A 429 1.32 10.60 10.12
CA VAL A 429 1.93 10.41 8.81
C VAL A 429 0.94 10.74 7.70
N GLY A 430 1.39 11.46 6.67
CA GLY A 430 0.56 11.95 5.58
C GLY A 430 -0.14 13.29 5.89
N GLN A 431 -0.06 13.80 7.12
CA GLN A 431 -0.52 15.16 7.40
C GLN A 431 0.36 16.18 6.67
N GLN A 432 -0.30 17.12 6.00
CA GLN A 432 0.34 18.20 5.27
C GLN A 432 -0.29 19.54 5.62
N VAL A 433 0.56 20.55 5.84
CA VAL A 433 0.12 21.92 6.12
C VAL A 433 0.96 22.91 5.34
N THR A 434 0.28 23.83 4.67
CA THR A 434 0.92 24.97 4.01
C THR A 434 0.72 26.25 4.80
N ILE A 435 1.83 26.90 5.15
CA ILE A 435 1.87 28.23 5.77
C ILE A 435 2.49 29.23 4.79
N GLY A 436 1.95 30.43 4.75
CA GLY A 436 2.43 31.53 3.93
C GLY A 436 1.95 32.88 4.47
N PRO A 437 2.25 33.98 3.77
CA PRO A 437 1.99 35.34 4.25
C PRO A 437 0.53 35.58 4.66
N ASP A 438 -0.41 35.00 3.91
CA ASP A 438 -1.85 35.22 4.08
C ASP A 438 -2.44 34.48 5.30
N ASN A 439 -1.80 33.40 5.75
CA ASN A 439 -2.29 32.58 6.86
C ASN A 439 -1.30 32.43 8.02
N PHE A 440 -0.19 33.19 8.00
CA PHE A 440 0.89 33.08 8.99
C PHE A 440 0.42 33.21 10.44
N ASN A 441 -0.55 34.09 10.71
CA ASN A 441 -1.11 34.31 12.04
C ASN A 441 -2.32 33.42 12.38
N VAL A 442 -2.67 32.44 11.53
CA VAL A 442 -3.78 31.53 11.78
C VAL A 442 -3.35 30.49 12.83
N ALA A 443 -4.07 30.43 13.94
CA ALA A 443 -3.72 29.58 15.08
C ALA A 443 -3.71 28.09 14.73
N ASP A 444 -4.70 27.61 13.97
CA ASP A 444 -4.82 26.20 13.61
C ASP A 444 -3.66 25.73 12.72
N VAL A 445 -3.21 26.56 11.77
CA VAL A 445 -2.04 26.28 10.91
C VAL A 445 -0.79 26.12 11.76
N ASN A 446 -0.54 27.07 12.66
CA ASN A 446 0.62 27.03 13.56
C ASN A 446 0.55 25.84 14.53
N SER A 447 -0.63 25.54 15.06
CA SER A 447 -0.82 24.43 15.99
C SER A 447 -0.60 23.08 15.30
N ARG A 448 -1.02 22.93 14.04
CA ARG A 448 -0.76 21.71 13.27
C ARG A 448 0.70 21.55 12.90
N ILE A 449 1.42 22.62 12.55
CA ILE A 449 2.88 22.56 12.32
C ILE A 449 3.58 22.13 13.61
N SER A 450 3.25 22.74 14.75
CA SER A 450 3.80 22.34 16.04
C SER A 450 3.49 20.88 16.37
N LEU A 451 2.27 20.39 16.11
CA LEU A 451 1.94 18.98 16.30
C LEU A 451 2.79 18.05 15.42
N ILE A 452 2.98 18.38 14.13
CA ILE A 452 3.83 17.61 13.23
C ILE A 452 5.27 17.54 13.78
N ASP A 453 5.80 18.67 14.23
CA ASP A 453 7.16 18.77 14.79
C ASP A 453 7.29 17.99 16.11
N ASP A 454 6.29 18.09 16.99
CA ASP A 454 6.25 17.38 18.27
C ASP A 454 6.19 15.86 18.08
N GLN A 455 5.41 15.38 17.10
CA GLN A 455 5.30 13.95 16.80
C GLN A 455 6.55 13.38 16.12
N ALA A 456 7.31 14.19 15.38
CA ALA A 456 8.52 13.69 14.74
C ALA A 456 9.55 13.14 15.74
N GLY A 457 9.57 13.67 16.97
CA GLY A 457 10.41 13.16 18.06
C GLY A 457 9.73 12.14 18.98
N SER A 458 8.46 11.80 18.77
CA SER A 458 7.73 10.86 19.64
C SER A 458 8.08 9.41 19.29
N SER A 459 8.18 8.55 20.32
CA SER A 459 8.48 7.12 20.11
C SER A 459 7.30 6.42 19.46
N PHE A 460 7.58 5.53 18.51
CA PHE A 460 6.60 4.71 17.83
C PHE A 460 7.16 3.31 17.57
N GLU A 461 6.29 2.29 17.60
CA GLU A 461 6.68 0.90 17.40
C GLU A 461 6.00 0.36 16.13
N SER A 462 6.81 -0.20 15.24
CA SER A 462 6.35 -0.78 13.98
C SER A 462 7.41 -1.72 13.41
N ALA A 463 7.10 -3.01 13.35
CA ALA A 463 7.98 -4.02 12.78
C ALA A 463 8.41 -3.67 11.34
N VAL A 464 7.47 -3.22 10.50
CA VAL A 464 7.73 -2.91 9.08
C VAL A 464 8.58 -1.64 8.89
N LEU A 465 8.67 -0.78 9.90
CA LEU A 465 9.55 0.40 9.92
C LEU A 465 10.88 0.15 10.66
N GLY A 466 11.10 -1.04 11.21
CA GLY A 466 12.35 -1.42 11.89
C GLY A 466 12.27 -1.61 13.40
N GLY A 467 11.06 -1.79 13.95
CA GLY A 467 10.81 -1.99 15.37
C GLY A 467 10.59 -0.66 16.09
N ALA A 468 11.52 -0.26 16.96
CA ALA A 468 11.43 1.01 17.68
C ALA A 468 11.95 2.18 16.81
N VAL A 469 11.04 3.07 16.42
CA VAL A 469 11.27 4.23 15.55
C VAL A 469 10.66 5.49 16.17
N THR A 470 10.67 6.61 15.43
CA THR A 470 9.84 7.77 15.74
C THR A 470 8.54 7.75 14.94
N ALA A 471 7.53 8.52 15.34
CA ALA A 471 6.23 8.51 14.67
C ALA A 471 6.31 9.01 13.21
N CYS A 472 7.19 9.97 12.91
CA CYS A 472 7.41 10.44 11.54
C CYS A 472 8.77 11.14 11.36
N ASP A 473 9.19 11.24 10.09
CA ASP A 473 10.11 12.30 9.66
C ASP A 473 9.27 13.53 9.21
N VAL A 474 9.89 14.71 9.17
CA VAL A 474 9.28 15.94 8.63
C VAL A 474 10.07 16.44 7.43
N ILE A 475 9.36 16.75 6.36
CA ILE A 475 9.91 17.48 5.21
C ILE A 475 9.21 18.82 5.05
N VAL A 476 9.94 19.83 4.59
CA VAL A 476 9.38 21.14 4.23
C VAL A 476 9.82 21.49 2.83
N LYS A 477 8.85 21.80 1.96
CA LYS A 477 9.12 22.28 0.59
C LYS A 477 8.73 23.74 0.47
N THR A 478 9.56 24.51 -0.24
CA THR A 478 9.35 25.93 -0.52
C THR A 478 10.06 26.34 -1.81
N VAL A 479 9.97 27.62 -2.17
CA VAL A 479 10.71 28.21 -3.29
C VAL A 479 11.48 29.41 -2.75
N GLU A 480 12.81 29.36 -2.77
CA GLU A 480 13.66 30.48 -2.36
C GLU A 480 14.39 31.03 -3.58
N GLY A 481 14.26 32.34 -3.86
CA GLY A 481 14.93 32.95 -5.01
C GLY A 481 14.48 32.42 -6.38
N GLY A 482 13.32 31.78 -6.46
CA GLY A 482 12.80 31.15 -7.68
C GLY A 482 13.28 29.70 -7.89
N VAL A 483 14.01 29.13 -6.93
CA VAL A 483 14.50 27.74 -6.95
C VAL A 483 13.75 26.93 -5.90
N GLU A 484 13.34 25.70 -6.24
CA GLU A 484 12.76 24.78 -5.27
C GLU A 484 13.77 24.50 -4.15
N LYS A 485 13.31 24.50 -2.90
CA LYS A 485 14.15 24.18 -1.75
C LYS A 485 13.45 23.19 -0.82
N GLY A 486 14.19 22.18 -0.41
CA GLY A 486 13.80 21.18 0.56
C GLY A 486 14.48 21.36 1.91
N TYR A 487 13.76 21.01 2.96
CA TYR A 487 14.30 20.84 4.30
C TYR A 487 13.83 19.51 4.88
N TYR A 488 14.67 18.88 5.70
CA TYR A 488 14.40 17.59 6.33
C TYR A 488 14.71 17.61 7.83
N SER A 489 13.88 16.94 8.62
CA SER A 489 14.14 16.62 10.02
C SER A 489 13.68 15.21 10.37
N ALA A 490 14.51 14.46 11.08
CA ALA A 490 14.16 13.12 11.59
C ALA A 490 13.38 13.16 12.92
N ASN A 491 13.46 14.27 13.66
CA ASN A 491 12.94 14.35 15.04
C ASN A 491 12.24 15.69 15.33
N GLY A 492 11.97 16.48 14.29
CA GLY A 492 11.50 17.86 14.45
C GLY A 492 12.57 18.80 15.01
N GLY A 493 12.17 20.05 15.26
CA GLY A 493 12.94 21.10 15.95
C GLY A 493 14.08 21.72 15.13
N THR A 494 14.86 20.92 14.41
CA THR A 494 15.99 21.37 13.56
C THR A 494 15.92 20.69 12.20
N TYR A 495 16.13 21.49 11.15
CA TYR A 495 15.88 21.14 9.76
C TYR A 495 17.14 21.35 8.92
N THR A 496 17.56 20.29 8.23
CA THR A 496 18.70 20.31 7.32
C THR A 496 18.23 20.69 5.92
N PRO A 497 18.79 21.73 5.27
CA PRO A 497 18.46 22.08 3.89
C PRO A 497 19.12 21.13 2.89
N ASP A 498 18.64 21.13 1.65
CA ASP A 498 19.14 20.34 0.52
C ASP A 498 20.35 20.95 -0.22
N ASP A 499 20.89 22.07 0.26
CA ASP A 499 21.93 22.87 -0.42
C ASP A 499 23.28 22.90 0.33
N ASN A 500 23.54 21.93 1.20
CA ASN A 500 24.67 21.90 2.15
C ASN A 500 24.72 23.09 3.13
N GLY A 501 23.68 23.92 3.19
CA GLY A 501 23.57 25.02 4.13
C GLY A 501 23.50 24.55 5.60
N PRO A 502 23.74 25.46 6.55
CA PRO A 502 23.60 25.13 7.96
C PRO A 502 22.14 24.78 8.30
N ALA A 503 21.96 23.78 9.15
CA ALA A 503 20.64 23.44 9.65
C ALA A 503 20.01 24.63 10.41
N VAL A 504 18.69 24.78 10.26
CA VAL A 504 17.89 25.87 10.87
C VAL A 504 16.89 25.32 11.86
N THR A 505 16.54 26.08 12.89
CA THR A 505 15.48 25.66 13.81
C THR A 505 14.11 25.79 13.15
N GLU A 506 13.14 25.03 13.63
CA GLU A 506 11.74 25.12 13.19
C GLU A 506 11.22 26.56 13.26
N ALA A 507 11.48 27.26 14.37
CA ALA A 507 11.04 28.65 14.53
C ALA A 507 11.65 29.60 13.48
N VAL A 508 12.91 29.38 13.09
CA VAL A 508 13.56 30.15 12.01
C VAL A 508 12.97 29.80 10.65
N LEU A 509 12.73 28.51 10.39
CA LEU A 509 12.12 28.04 9.16
C LEU A 509 10.71 28.60 9.00
N ARG A 510 9.86 28.46 10.03
CA ARG A 510 8.49 28.99 10.05
C ARG A 510 8.44 30.50 9.87
N ALA A 511 9.37 31.24 10.47
CA ALA A 511 9.44 32.70 10.32
C ALA A 511 9.66 33.17 8.87
N LYS A 512 10.13 32.31 7.96
CA LYS A 512 10.21 32.64 6.53
C LYS A 512 8.84 32.89 5.90
N ALA A 513 7.77 32.34 6.48
CA ALA A 513 6.40 32.59 6.02
C ALA A 513 5.80 33.90 6.55
N ASP A 514 6.49 34.62 7.43
CA ASP A 514 6.00 35.89 8.00
C ASP A 514 5.81 36.93 6.87
N PRO A 515 4.63 37.56 6.73
CA PRO A 515 4.40 38.63 5.77
C PRO A 515 5.29 39.87 5.95
N VAL A 516 5.89 40.08 7.13
CA VAL A 516 6.89 41.14 7.35
C VAL A 516 8.34 40.68 7.17
N GLY A 517 8.56 39.39 6.92
CA GLY A 517 9.85 38.75 6.67
C GLY A 517 10.03 38.34 5.21
N ASP A 518 10.50 37.10 4.99
CA ASP A 518 10.80 36.57 3.65
C ASP A 518 9.55 36.31 2.79
N ALA A 519 8.36 36.31 3.42
CA ALA A 519 7.06 36.13 2.81
C ALA A 519 6.93 34.87 1.92
N GLN A 520 7.54 33.77 2.34
CA GLN A 520 7.56 32.50 1.60
C GLN A 520 6.37 31.59 1.92
N THR A 521 5.99 30.77 0.95
CA THR A 521 5.07 29.66 1.19
C THR A 521 5.86 28.39 1.50
N LEU A 522 5.57 27.77 2.64
CA LEU A 522 6.20 26.55 3.13
C LEU A 522 5.13 25.47 3.26
N THR A 523 5.42 24.27 2.76
CA THR A 523 4.55 23.10 2.96
C THR A 523 5.28 22.07 3.82
N TYR A 524 4.80 21.90 5.06
CA TYR A 524 5.25 20.88 5.99
C TYR A 524 4.50 19.58 5.70
N THR A 525 5.21 18.46 5.64
CA THR A 525 4.62 17.12 5.50
C THR A 525 5.26 16.17 6.49
N ALA A 526 4.43 15.49 7.30
CA ALA A 526 4.86 14.34 8.07
C ALA A 526 4.90 13.11 7.17
N VAL A 527 6.05 12.45 7.08
CA VAL A 527 6.28 11.28 6.21
C VAL A 527 6.73 10.07 7.04
N PRO A 528 6.59 8.83 6.54
CA PRO A 528 7.06 7.66 7.28
C PRO A 528 8.53 7.83 7.73
N PRO A 529 8.88 7.41 8.95
CA PRO A 529 10.25 7.53 9.43
C PRO A 529 11.21 6.77 8.50
N GLY A 530 12.37 7.35 8.22
CA GLY A 530 13.35 6.83 7.29
C GLY A 530 13.11 7.21 5.82
N SER A 531 11.96 7.78 5.46
CA SER A 531 11.66 8.24 4.09
C SER A 531 11.93 9.73 3.86
N GLY A 532 12.20 10.50 4.91
CA GLY A 532 12.29 11.96 4.82
C GLY A 532 13.49 12.49 4.05
N LEU A 533 14.62 11.78 4.02
CA LEU A 533 15.76 12.17 3.18
C LEU A 533 15.37 12.13 1.70
N ARG A 534 14.91 10.96 1.25
CA ARG A 534 14.42 10.70 -0.10
C ARG A 534 13.34 11.69 -0.54
N MET A 535 12.35 11.91 0.30
CA MET A 535 11.21 12.76 -0.04
C MET A 535 11.52 14.26 0.10
N GLY A 536 12.48 14.61 0.96
CA GLY A 536 12.74 15.98 1.39
C GLY A 536 13.90 16.63 0.63
N ILE A 537 15.08 16.01 0.67
CA ILE A 537 16.34 16.72 0.36
C ILE A 537 17.30 15.98 -0.58
N ASP A 538 17.14 14.68 -0.82
CA ASP A 538 18.07 13.86 -1.62
C ASP A 538 17.24 12.78 -2.33
N ARG A 539 16.78 13.03 -3.55
CA ARG A 539 15.64 12.30 -4.14
C ARG A 539 15.99 10.93 -4.68
N ASP A 540 17.19 10.76 -5.20
CA ASP A 540 17.72 9.53 -5.78
C ASP A 540 18.65 8.76 -4.82
N GLU A 541 18.91 9.29 -3.62
CA GLU A 541 19.65 8.65 -2.53
C GLU A 541 21.12 8.37 -2.85
N ASP A 542 21.73 9.24 -3.65
CA ASP A 542 23.12 9.17 -4.08
C ASP A 542 24.08 9.88 -3.09
N ALA A 543 23.51 10.54 -2.07
CA ALA A 543 24.14 11.33 -1.02
C ALA A 543 24.51 12.78 -1.39
N LEU A 544 24.05 13.29 -2.53
CA LEU A 544 23.97 14.72 -2.84
C LEU A 544 22.58 15.25 -2.48
N GLY A 545 22.54 16.52 -2.09
CA GLY A 545 21.26 17.19 -1.86
C GLY A 545 20.70 17.74 -3.17
N ASN A 546 19.39 17.64 -3.37
CA ASN A 546 18.70 18.17 -4.56
C ASN A 546 19.08 19.63 -4.88
N GLY A 547 19.42 20.42 -3.86
CA GLY A 547 19.78 21.83 -4.00
C GLY A 547 21.19 22.07 -4.54
N VAL A 548 22.08 21.08 -4.46
CA VAL A 548 23.43 21.16 -5.07
C VAL A 548 23.48 20.61 -6.50
N GLU A 549 22.47 19.84 -6.88
CA GLU A 549 22.33 19.20 -8.19
C GLU A 549 21.52 20.08 -9.15
N THR A 550 22.20 21.03 -9.76
CA THR A 550 21.55 22.12 -10.49
C THR A 550 20.99 21.72 -11.85
N ASN A 551 21.24 20.49 -12.30
CA ASN A 551 20.84 19.95 -13.61
C ASN A 551 21.28 20.85 -14.78
N THR A 552 22.42 21.54 -14.61
CA THR A 552 23.00 22.42 -15.64
C THR A 552 23.94 21.67 -16.58
N GLY A 553 24.32 20.43 -16.24
CA GLY A 553 25.31 19.62 -16.96
C GLY A 553 26.72 20.20 -16.89
N THR A 554 27.01 21.07 -15.93
CA THR A 554 28.33 21.68 -15.74
C THR A 554 28.76 21.57 -14.28
N PHE A 555 29.79 20.77 -14.01
CA PHE A 555 30.37 20.65 -12.68
C PHE A 555 31.19 21.90 -12.32
N ILE A 556 30.78 22.58 -11.24
CA ILE A 556 31.52 23.72 -10.68
C ILE A 556 32.26 23.28 -9.42
N ASP A 557 31.51 22.79 -8.42
CA ASP A 557 32.04 22.20 -7.19
C ASP A 557 30.96 21.38 -6.45
N ALA A 558 31.24 20.94 -5.22
CA ALA A 558 30.33 20.10 -4.43
C ALA A 558 29.02 20.80 -3.97
N ASN A 559 28.87 22.10 -4.18
CA ASN A 559 27.64 22.85 -3.93
C ASN A 559 26.91 23.28 -5.21
N ASP A 560 27.47 22.98 -6.38
CA ASP A 560 26.87 23.18 -7.70
C ASP A 560 27.48 22.14 -8.65
N THR A 561 26.91 20.93 -8.59
CA THR A 561 27.47 19.74 -9.25
C THR A 561 27.08 19.66 -10.72
N GLY A 562 26.04 20.39 -11.14
CA GLY A 562 25.47 20.29 -12.47
C GLY A 562 24.71 18.99 -12.77
N SER A 563 24.78 18.00 -11.88
CA SER A 563 24.12 16.70 -12.00
C SER A 563 22.59 16.81 -11.91
N ASN A 564 21.89 15.75 -12.28
CA ASN A 564 20.44 15.70 -12.30
C ASN A 564 19.90 15.11 -10.98
N PRO A 565 19.12 15.86 -10.17
CA PRO A 565 18.62 15.45 -8.85
C PRO A 565 17.53 14.35 -8.87
N ALA A 566 17.45 13.60 -9.96
CA ALA A 566 16.50 12.51 -10.14
C ALA A 566 17.18 11.23 -10.63
N LEU A 567 18.49 11.27 -10.86
CA LEU A 567 19.32 10.19 -11.37
C LEU A 567 20.53 10.08 -10.47
N ALA A 568 20.64 8.96 -9.76
CA ALA A 568 21.81 8.72 -8.91
C ALA A 568 23.14 8.70 -9.69
N ASP A 569 23.10 8.40 -10.99
CA ASP A 569 24.23 8.41 -11.94
C ASP A 569 23.78 9.21 -13.18
N THR A 570 24.24 10.45 -13.28
CA THR A 570 23.78 11.41 -14.29
C THR A 570 24.32 11.10 -15.68
N ASP A 571 25.58 10.67 -15.80
CA ASP A 571 26.24 10.44 -17.09
C ASP A 571 26.22 8.98 -17.55
N GLY A 572 25.83 8.06 -16.67
CA GLY A 572 25.55 6.66 -16.95
C GLY A 572 26.79 5.78 -17.01
N ASP A 573 27.90 6.18 -16.37
CA ASP A 573 29.15 5.42 -16.38
C ASP A 573 29.23 4.30 -15.31
N GLY A 574 28.24 4.24 -14.41
CA GLY A 574 28.09 3.26 -13.35
C GLY A 574 28.60 3.70 -11.97
N PHE A 575 28.99 4.97 -11.80
CA PHE A 575 29.27 5.58 -10.50
C PHE A 575 28.16 6.56 -10.11
N ASP A 576 27.70 6.49 -8.86
CA ASP A 576 26.72 7.47 -8.36
C ASP A 576 27.38 8.86 -8.26
N ASP A 577 26.67 9.95 -8.60
CA ASP A 577 27.20 11.31 -8.67
C ASP A 577 27.84 11.75 -7.34
N GLY A 578 27.21 11.41 -6.21
CA GLY A 578 27.76 11.65 -4.88
C GLY A 578 29.08 10.91 -4.57
N VAL A 579 29.30 9.73 -5.17
CA VAL A 579 30.59 9.01 -5.08
C VAL A 579 31.67 9.74 -5.86
N GLU A 580 31.31 10.25 -7.04
CA GLU A 580 32.19 10.98 -7.93
C GLU A 580 32.66 12.30 -7.33
N VAL A 581 31.71 13.11 -6.87
CA VAL A 581 32.00 14.39 -6.20
C VAL A 581 32.87 14.16 -4.96
N ALA A 582 32.61 13.10 -4.18
CA ALA A 582 33.43 12.74 -3.03
C ALA A 582 34.86 12.30 -3.40
N ALA A 583 35.05 11.72 -4.59
CA ALA A 583 36.34 11.34 -5.14
C ALA A 583 37.05 12.47 -5.91
N GLY A 584 36.34 13.56 -6.22
CA GLY A 584 36.81 14.70 -7.00
C GLY A 584 36.79 14.46 -8.52
N SER A 585 35.96 13.53 -9.00
CA SER A 585 35.61 13.39 -10.42
C SER A 585 34.40 14.27 -10.78
N ASP A 586 34.04 14.30 -12.08
CA ASP A 586 32.99 15.17 -12.63
C ASP A 586 31.79 14.29 -12.97
N PRO A 587 30.65 14.41 -12.27
CA PRO A 587 29.47 13.55 -12.45
C PRO A 587 28.70 13.78 -13.75
N ASN A 588 29.20 14.67 -14.63
CA ASN A 588 28.58 14.95 -15.92
C ASN A 588 29.47 14.52 -17.10
N ASP A 589 30.58 13.83 -16.83
CA ASP A 589 31.53 13.35 -17.84
C ASP A 589 31.94 11.90 -17.56
N ALA A 590 31.34 10.96 -18.29
CA ALA A 590 31.60 9.52 -18.19
C ALA A 590 33.08 9.12 -18.44
N GLY A 591 33.94 10.06 -18.87
CA GLY A 591 35.40 9.88 -18.96
C GLY A 591 36.16 10.22 -17.67
N SER A 592 35.50 10.86 -16.70
CA SER A 592 36.04 11.38 -15.44
C SER A 592 35.57 10.48 -14.31
N THR A 593 36.35 9.46 -13.95
CA THR A 593 35.94 8.44 -12.96
C THR A 593 36.75 8.49 -11.66
N PRO A 594 36.22 7.95 -10.54
CA PRO A 594 36.97 7.79 -9.29
C PRO A 594 38.28 6.98 -9.48
N ALA A 595 39.42 7.57 -9.10
CA ALA A 595 40.73 6.96 -9.32
C ALA A 595 40.90 5.62 -8.57
N GLY A 596 41.20 4.54 -9.32
CA GLY A 596 41.52 3.23 -8.77
C GLY A 596 40.34 2.27 -8.60
N ILE A 597 39.14 2.65 -9.06
CA ILE A 597 37.99 1.75 -9.16
C ILE A 597 37.79 1.39 -10.64
N PRO A 598 37.77 0.10 -11.02
CA PRO A 598 37.50 -0.28 -12.40
C PRO A 598 36.05 0.08 -12.76
N VAL A 599 35.85 0.75 -13.90
CA VAL A 599 34.52 0.93 -14.50
C VAL A 599 33.89 -0.45 -14.71
N PRO A 600 32.67 -0.71 -14.22
CA PRO A 600 31.96 -1.94 -14.53
C PRO A 600 31.67 -1.97 -16.03
N LEU A 601 32.39 -2.80 -16.80
CA LEU A 601 32.05 -3.02 -18.21
C LEU A 601 30.63 -3.60 -18.29
N LEU A 602 29.69 -2.82 -18.81
CA LEU A 602 28.40 -3.29 -19.28
C LEU A 602 28.64 -4.37 -20.35
N ALA A 603 28.55 -5.64 -19.96
CA ALA A 603 28.45 -6.74 -20.91
C ALA A 603 27.06 -6.67 -21.58
N PRO A 604 26.95 -6.93 -22.89
CA PRO A 604 25.66 -6.91 -23.56
C PRO A 604 24.73 -7.96 -22.94
N LEU A 605 23.53 -7.51 -22.55
CA LEU A 605 22.45 -8.28 -21.90
C LEU A 605 22.27 -9.68 -22.50
N SER A 606 22.98 -10.64 -21.91
CA SER A 606 22.64 -12.05 -21.95
C SER A 606 23.38 -12.72 -20.80
N THR A 607 22.65 -12.95 -19.70
CA THR A 607 22.97 -13.79 -18.53
C THR A 607 24.05 -13.30 -17.54
N LEU A 608 23.64 -12.98 -16.31
CA LEU A 608 24.19 -13.29 -14.95
C LEU A 608 23.64 -12.24 -13.96
N VAL A 609 23.01 -12.51 -12.79
CA VAL A 609 23.29 -13.37 -11.62
C VAL A 609 24.56 -12.96 -10.83
N LEU A 610 24.30 -12.36 -9.66
CA LEU A 610 25.16 -12.02 -8.50
C LEU A 610 26.28 -10.97 -8.69
N GLY A 611 26.00 -9.75 -8.21
CA GLY A 611 26.99 -8.67 -8.04
C GLY A 611 26.67 -7.63 -6.94
N GLY A 612 25.91 -7.98 -5.89
CA GLY A 612 25.46 -7.01 -4.86
C GLY A 612 26.37 -6.81 -3.64
N GLY A 613 27.50 -7.53 -3.54
CA GLY A 613 28.25 -7.63 -2.27
C GLY A 613 29.20 -6.48 -1.94
N LEU A 614 29.66 -5.70 -2.92
CA LEU A 614 30.75 -4.73 -2.71
C LEU A 614 30.26 -3.32 -2.34
N LEU A 615 29.11 -2.88 -2.86
CA LEU A 615 28.49 -1.59 -2.55
C LEU A 615 27.93 -1.50 -1.13
N VAL A 616 27.40 -2.61 -0.59
CA VAL A 616 26.83 -2.68 0.78
C VAL A 616 27.90 -2.42 1.85
N ALA A 617 29.15 -2.84 1.61
CA ALA A 617 30.25 -2.62 2.55
C ALA A 617 30.67 -1.15 2.65
N MET A 618 30.53 -0.37 1.57
CA MET A 618 30.84 1.06 1.54
C MET A 618 29.72 1.91 2.19
N ARG A 619 28.45 1.56 1.95
CA ARG A 619 27.29 2.18 2.63
C ARG A 619 27.38 2.08 4.16
N GLN A 620 27.87 0.95 4.71
CA GLN A 620 28.08 0.80 6.16
C GLN A 620 29.29 1.57 6.70
N ALA A 621 30.34 1.76 5.90
CA ALA A 621 31.54 2.49 6.32
C ALA A 621 31.32 4.00 6.40
N LEU A 622 30.48 4.57 5.54
CA LEU A 622 30.12 6.00 5.55
C LEU A 622 29.10 6.35 6.64
N ARG A 623 28.13 5.47 6.94
CA ARG A 623 27.21 5.65 8.09
C ARG A 623 27.94 5.74 9.45
N ARG A 624 29.08 5.05 9.62
CA ARG A 624 29.87 5.11 10.87
C ARG A 624 30.71 6.39 11.03
N ARG A 625 30.87 7.21 9.99
CA ARG A 625 31.60 8.49 10.08
C ARG A 625 30.72 9.68 10.46
N ARG A 626 29.39 9.57 10.33
CA ARG A 626 28.43 10.63 10.74
C ARG A 626 27.86 10.44 12.15
N SER A 627 28.09 9.30 12.81
CA SER A 627 27.68 9.02 14.20
C SER A 627 28.81 9.20 15.23
N GLY A 628 29.81 10.03 14.92
CA GLY A 628 30.93 10.37 15.80
C GLY A 628 31.00 11.85 16.14
#